data_AF-A0AAW8LCN0-F1
#
_entry.id   AF-A0AAW8LCN0-F1
#
_cell.length_a   1.000
_cell.length_b   1.000
_cell.length_c   1.000
_cell.angle_alpha   90.00
_cell.angle_beta   90.00
_cell.angle_gamma   90.00
#
_symmetry.space_group_name_H-M   'P 1'
#
loop_
_entity.id
_entity.type
_entity.pdbx_description
1 polymer ?
#
loop_
_entity_poly.entity_id
_entity_poly.type
_entity_poly.pdbx_seq_one_letter_code
_entity_poly.pdbx_strand_id
1 'polypeptide(L)'
;MQKRLDARIEKWGQSLNSDDFQWTWRGRKLKPAKREEVCDIFQDVVDEMYQLAIKNRARLGPEEQKLLSNRSLFIEKLGYENNRVNTQMGFDCYLR
;
A
#
# COMPACT_ATOMS: atom_id res chain seq x y z
N MET A 1 6.52 9.63 1.66
CA MET A 1 5.71 8.41 1.48
C MET A 1 4.33 8.60 2.08
N GLN A 2 4.20 8.71 3.41
CA GLN A 2 2.91 8.89 4.10
C GLN A 2 1.99 9.94 3.48
N LYS A 3 2.45 11.18 3.30
CA LYS A 3 1.64 12.25 2.66
C LYS A 3 1.10 11.90 1.27
N ARG A 4 1.85 11.12 0.47
CA ARG A 4 1.39 10.69 -0.88
C ARG A 4 0.31 9.62 -0.76
N LEU A 5 0.48 8.69 0.18
CA LEU A 5 -0.49 7.66 0.48
C LEU A 5 -1.79 8.28 1.00
N ASP A 6 -1.71 9.14 2.02
CA ASP A 6 -2.87 9.82 2.61
C ASP A 6 -3.68 10.56 1.55
N ALA A 7 -3.03 11.33 0.67
CA ALA A 7 -3.72 12.06 -0.39
C ALA A 7 -4.44 11.14 -1.39
N ARG A 8 -3.85 9.98 -1.73
CA ARG A 8 -4.49 9.01 -2.64
C ARG A 8 -5.64 8.28 -1.98
N ILE A 9 -5.47 7.88 -0.71
CA ILE A 9 -6.51 7.24 0.09
C ILE A 9 -7.68 8.20 0.32
N GLU A 10 -7.41 9.47 0.63
CA GLU A 10 -8.45 10.50 0.80
C GLU A 10 -9.22 10.73 -0.50
N LYS A 11 -8.51 10.90 -1.62
CA LYS A 11 -9.14 11.05 -2.95
C LYS A 11 -9.99 9.84 -3.32
N TRP A 12 -9.48 8.63 -3.07
CA TRP A 12 -10.23 7.40 -3.30
C TRP A 12 -11.45 7.30 -2.39
N GLY A 13 -11.31 7.63 -1.10
CA GLY A 13 -12.40 7.64 -0.13
C GLY A 13 -13.53 8.61 -0.51
N GLN A 14 -13.18 9.78 -1.06
CA GLN A 14 -14.15 10.76 -1.58
C GLN A 14 -14.90 10.26 -2.83
N SER A 15 -14.34 9.28 -3.56
CA SER A 15 -14.99 8.71 -4.75
C SER A 15 -16.00 7.59 -4.42
N LEU A 16 -16.01 7.10 -3.18
CA LEU A 16 -16.88 6.01 -2.75
C LEU A 16 -18.34 6.46 -2.62
N ASN A 17 -19.26 5.60 -3.04
CA ASN A 17 -20.70 5.80 -2.88
C ASN A 17 -21.36 4.58 -2.20
N SER A 18 -22.68 4.61 -2.02
CA SER A 18 -23.42 3.53 -1.33
C SER A 18 -23.27 2.15 -1.99
N ASP A 19 -23.13 2.12 -3.31
CA ASP A 19 -23.15 0.90 -4.13
C ASP A 19 -21.81 0.19 -4.13
N ASP A 20 -20.75 0.87 -3.65
CA ASP A 20 -19.42 0.30 -3.42
C ASP A 20 -19.36 -0.61 -2.19
N PHE A 21 -20.42 -0.60 -1.39
CA PHE A 21 -20.54 -1.41 -0.18
C PHE A 21 -21.57 -2.52 -0.35
N GLN A 22 -21.31 -3.64 0.32
CA GLN A 22 -22.25 -4.73 0.50
C GLN A 22 -22.65 -4.85 1.96
N TRP A 23 -23.90 -5.21 2.20
CA TRP A 23 -24.37 -5.55 3.54
C TRP A 23 -23.89 -6.95 3.93
N THR A 24 -23.39 -7.05 5.15
CA THR A 24 -23.08 -8.33 5.80
C THR A 24 -23.76 -8.34 7.16
N TRP A 25 -23.88 -9.51 7.77
CA TRP A 25 -24.39 -9.65 9.14
C TRP A 25 -23.56 -8.89 10.20
N ARG A 26 -22.32 -8.48 9.87
CA ARG A 26 -21.46 -7.63 10.70
C ARG A 26 -21.47 -6.15 10.28
N GLY A 27 -22.41 -5.72 9.44
CA GLY A 27 -22.50 -4.35 8.91
C GLY A 27 -22.04 -4.22 7.45
N ARG A 28 -21.86 -2.98 6.99
CA ARG A 28 -21.43 -2.67 5.62
C ARG A 28 -19.94 -2.92 5.47
N LYS A 29 -19.56 -3.56 4.37
CA LYS A 29 -18.17 -3.78 3.98
C LYS A 29 -17.97 -3.38 2.53
N LEU A 30 -16.75 -2.96 2.17
CA LEU A 30 -16.39 -2.74 0.78
C LEU A 30 -16.59 -4.01 -0.04
N LYS A 31 -17.09 -3.87 -1.26
CA LYS A 31 -17.12 -4.95 -2.25
C LYS A 31 -15.68 -5.33 -2.67
N PRO A 32 -15.44 -6.58 -3.12
CA PRO A 32 -14.10 -7.04 -3.50
C PRO A 32 -13.35 -6.11 -4.44
N ALA A 33 -13.99 -5.61 -5.50
CA ALA A 33 -13.37 -4.67 -6.45
C ALA A 33 -12.81 -3.41 -5.77
N LYS A 34 -13.53 -2.85 -4.79
CA LYS A 34 -13.06 -1.68 -4.04
C LYS A 34 -11.96 -2.00 -3.04
N ARG A 35 -11.89 -3.24 -2.55
CA ARG A 35 -10.77 -3.70 -1.73
C ARG A 35 -9.49 -3.80 -2.57
N GLU A 36 -9.61 -4.28 -3.79
CA GLU A 36 -8.49 -4.33 -4.75
C GLU A 36 -7.99 -2.92 -5.07
N GLU A 37 -8.88 -1.98 -5.40
CA GLU A 37 -8.51 -0.59 -5.68
C GLU A 37 -7.67 0.06 -4.56
N VAL A 38 -8.07 -0.13 -3.29
CA VAL A 38 -7.29 0.45 -2.19
C VAL A 38 -5.97 -0.29 -1.96
N CYS A 39 -5.93 -1.61 -2.19
CA CYS A 39 -4.67 -2.37 -2.16
C CYS A 39 -3.69 -1.90 -3.25
N ASP A 40 -4.21 -1.59 -4.44
CA ASP A 40 -3.41 -1.04 -5.54
C ASP A 40 -2.83 0.33 -5.19
N ILE A 41 -3.56 1.17 -4.44
CA ILE A 41 -3.02 2.44 -3.94
C ILE A 41 -1.78 2.22 -3.04
N PHE A 42 -1.84 1.24 -2.12
CA PHE A 42 -0.68 0.92 -1.28
C PHE A 42 0.48 0.39 -2.12
N GLN A 43 0.20 -0.52 -3.06
CA GLN A 43 1.18 -1.11 -3.96
C GLN A 43 1.89 -0.04 -4.80
N ASP A 44 1.13 0.86 -5.45
CA ASP A 44 1.65 1.93 -6.30
C ASP A 44 2.59 2.87 -5.54
N VAL A 45 2.23 3.24 -4.30
CA VAL A 45 3.08 4.12 -3.49
C VAL A 45 4.39 3.42 -3.13
N VAL A 46 4.33 2.14 -2.77
CA VAL A 46 5.53 1.34 -2.47
C VAL A 46 6.40 1.18 -3.73
N ASP A 47 5.80 0.89 -4.88
CA ASP A 47 6.49 0.79 -6.16
C ASP A 47 7.18 2.09 -6.55
N GLU A 48 6.51 3.24 -6.42
CA GLU A 48 7.10 4.54 -6.66
C GLU A 48 8.32 4.80 -5.77
N MET A 49 8.22 4.48 -4.48
CA MET A 49 9.32 4.64 -3.53
C MET A 49 10.49 3.71 -3.86
N TYR A 50 10.21 2.47 -4.24
CA TYR A 50 11.22 1.51 -4.67
C TYR A 50 11.94 1.98 -5.92
N GLN A 51 11.20 2.41 -6.94
CA GLN A 51 11.77 2.95 -8.19
C GLN A 51 12.61 4.21 -7.95
N LEU A 52 12.18 5.09 -7.05
CA LEU A 52 12.98 6.26 -6.65
C LEU A 52 14.29 5.85 -5.97
N ALA A 53 14.26 4.84 -5.11
CA ALA A 53 15.45 4.34 -4.43
C ALA A 53 16.42 3.66 -5.42
N ILE A 54 15.91 2.87 -6.38
CA ILE A 54 16.71 2.28 -7.47
C ILE A 54 17.38 3.36 -8.31
N LYS A 55 16.62 4.40 -8.74
CA LYS A 55 17.16 5.52 -9.52
C LYS A 55 18.25 6.30 -8.78
N ASN A 56 18.20 6.32 -7.45
CA ASN A 56 19.16 7.04 -6.60
C ASN A 56 20.13 6.10 -5.88
N ARG A 57 20.27 4.83 -6.32
CA ARG A 57 21.04 3.79 -5.62
C ARG A 57 22.46 4.23 -5.28
N ALA A 58 23.14 4.93 -6.18
CA ALA A 58 24.52 5.40 -5.96
C ALA A 58 24.66 6.42 -4.82
N ARG A 59 23.56 7.05 -4.38
CA ARG A 59 23.52 8.00 -3.25
C ARG A 59 23.18 7.33 -1.92
N LEU A 60 22.86 6.03 -1.94
CA LEU A 60 22.50 5.26 -0.75
C LEU A 60 23.74 4.58 -0.15
N GLY A 61 23.74 4.36 1.15
CA GLY A 61 24.79 3.61 1.83
C GLY A 61 24.77 2.11 1.45
N PRO A 62 25.84 1.35 1.74
CA PRO A 62 25.95 -0.06 1.37
C PRO A 62 24.79 -0.93 1.91
N GLU A 63 24.31 -0.63 3.10
CA GLU A 63 23.19 -1.35 3.71
C GLU A 63 21.87 -1.11 2.97
N GLU A 64 21.53 0.14 2.65
CA GLU A 64 20.30 0.43 1.90
C GLU A 64 20.38 -0.11 0.47
N GLN A 65 21.55 -0.08 -0.16
CA GLN A 65 21.74 -0.69 -1.47
C GLN A 65 21.50 -2.21 -1.45
N LYS A 66 21.82 -2.88 -0.34
CA LYS A 66 21.53 -4.31 -0.15
C LYS A 66 20.02 -4.56 0.01
N LEU A 67 19.28 -3.65 0.65
CA LEU A 67 17.82 -3.76 0.75
C LEU A 67 17.16 -3.69 -0.64
N LEU A 68 17.75 -2.97 -1.58
CA LEU A 68 17.21 -2.89 -2.95
C LEU A 68 17.33 -4.19 -3.74
N SER A 69 18.14 -5.17 -3.30
CA SER A 69 18.22 -6.48 -3.98
C SER A 69 17.04 -7.40 -3.65
N ASN A 70 16.22 -7.07 -2.65
CA ASN A 70 15.06 -7.85 -2.27
C ASN A 70 13.89 -6.91 -1.93
N ARG A 71 12.84 -6.95 -2.77
CA ARG A 71 11.68 -6.07 -2.62
C ARG A 71 10.95 -6.28 -1.29
N SER A 72 10.86 -7.52 -0.78
CA SER A 72 10.26 -7.78 0.54
C SER A 72 11.07 -7.14 1.67
N LEU A 73 12.42 -7.19 1.61
CA LEU A 73 13.24 -6.51 2.62
C LEU A 73 13.08 -4.98 2.56
N PHE A 74 12.91 -4.43 1.35
CA PHE A 74 12.60 -3.01 1.19
C PHE A 74 11.23 -2.67 1.82
N ILE A 75 10.20 -3.47 1.57
CA ILE A 75 8.86 -3.31 2.16
C ILE A 75 8.88 -3.41 3.68
N GLU A 76 9.61 -4.38 4.24
CA GLU A 76 9.78 -4.53 5.69
C GLU A 76 10.47 -3.30 6.29
N LYS A 77 11.46 -2.73 5.59
CA LYS A 77 12.12 -1.47 6.03
C LYS A 77 11.17 -0.27 6.04
N LEU A 78 10.10 -0.29 5.23
CA LEU A 78 9.03 0.71 5.28
C LEU A 78 8.07 0.53 6.47
N GLY A 79 8.20 -0.57 7.22
CA GLY A 79 7.39 -0.88 8.40
C GLY A 79 6.22 -1.84 8.13
N TYR A 80 6.18 -2.47 6.96
CA TYR A 80 5.16 -3.48 6.64
C TYR A 80 5.69 -4.89 6.91
N GLU A 81 5.35 -5.45 8.07
CA GLU A 81 5.73 -6.80 8.44
C GLU A 81 5.05 -7.84 7.54
N ASN A 82 5.81 -8.83 7.04
CA ASN A 82 5.32 -9.87 6.12
C ASN A 82 4.59 -9.31 4.88
N ASN A 83 5.03 -8.13 4.40
CA ASN A 83 4.38 -7.39 3.31
C ASN A 83 2.89 -7.10 3.54
N ARG A 84 2.43 -7.10 4.80
CA ARG A 84 1.02 -6.95 5.15
C ARG A 84 0.70 -5.51 5.52
N VAL A 85 -0.37 -5.00 4.91
CA VAL A 85 -0.99 -3.73 5.31
C VAL A 85 -2.29 -4.04 6.05
N ASN A 86 -2.33 -3.69 7.34
CA ASN A 86 -3.58 -3.73 8.11
C ASN A 86 -4.40 -2.48 7.79
N THR A 87 -5.40 -2.62 6.92
CA THR A 87 -6.20 -1.49 6.43
C THR A 87 -7.16 -0.91 7.46
N GLN A 88 -7.39 -1.62 8.58
CA GLN A 88 -8.48 -1.33 9.53
C GLN A 88 -9.91 -1.40 8.93
N MET A 89 -10.06 -1.77 7.65
CA MET A 89 -11.34 -1.90 6.95
C MET A 89 -11.91 -3.34 7.02
N GLY A 90 -11.33 -4.19 7.86
CA GLY A 90 -11.74 -5.58 8.03
C GLY A 90 -11.20 -6.54 6.96
N PHE A 91 -10.12 -6.15 6.28
CA PHE A 91 -9.30 -7.00 5.40
C PHE A 91 -7.86 -6.46 5.38
N ASP A 92 -6.93 -7.27 4.87
CA ASP A 92 -5.53 -6.89 4.70
C ASP A 92 -5.17 -6.80 3.22
N CYS A 93 -4.21 -5.93 2.90
CA CYS A 93 -3.55 -5.93 1.59
C CYS A 93 -2.16 -6.57 1.72
N TYR A 94 -1.74 -7.28 0.67
CA TYR A 94 -0.42 -7.91 0.60
C TYR A 94 0.39 -7.29 -0.52
N LEU A 95 1.50 -6.67 -0.16
CA LEU A 95 2.41 -6.00 -1.07
C LEU A 95 3.31 -7.02 -1.78
N ARG A 96 3.59 -6.78 -3.06
CA ARG A 96 4.39 -7.66 -3.93
C ARG A 96 5.61 -6.94 -4.42
#